data_AF-A0A1U7WEH1-F1
#
_entry.id   AF-A0A1U7WEH1-F1
#
_cell.length_a   1.000
_cell.length_b   1.000
_cell.length_c   1.000
_cell.angle_alpha   90.00
_cell.angle_beta   90.00
_cell.angle_gamma   90.00
#
_symmetry.space_group_name_H-M   'P 1'
#
loop_
_entity.id
_entity.type
_entity.pdbx_description
1 polymer ?
#
loop_
_entity_poly.entity_id
_entity_poly.type
_entity_poly.pdbx_seq_one_letter_code
_entity_poly.pdbx_strand_id
1 'polypeptide(L)'
;MEPSTKRSFPSTDEEVVGFVKDAESIVQKLTGGTKEIDVISILEWPDSVKQLWQGRYIADKLRKSLIGRRYLIVLDDIWEVDVWEDLGLCFPKGEDGSRVMVTTRTEEVAKHLQHNSDPYSLRFLRLEESCELLQKKVFRGKRCPPDLRDVGLQVAQHCKGLPPVVVLIVGIIVKWKERHACGWRLQMT
;
A
#
# COMPACT_ATOMS: atom_id res chain seq x y z
N MET A 1 33.71 -2.33 0.09
CA MET A 1 32.72 -1.96 -0.94
C MET A 1 31.65 -3.04 -0.93
N GLU A 2 30.53 -2.80 -0.24
CA GLU A 2 29.38 -3.71 -0.28
C GLU A 2 28.59 -3.49 -1.58
N PRO A 3 28.04 -4.55 -2.20
CA PRO A 3 27.20 -4.39 -3.37
C PRO A 3 25.84 -3.84 -2.90
N SER A 4 25.54 -2.62 -3.34
CA SER A 4 24.24 -1.99 -3.22
C SER A 4 23.17 -2.87 -3.86
N THR A 5 22.38 -3.57 -3.04
CA THR A 5 21.13 -4.18 -3.45
C THR A 5 20.20 -3.05 -3.87
N LYS A 6 20.17 -2.74 -5.17
CA LYS A 6 19.18 -1.84 -5.74
C LYS A 6 17.82 -2.47 -5.45
N ARG A 7 17.06 -1.90 -4.50
CA ARG A 7 15.61 -2.06 -4.47
C ARG A 7 15.11 -1.45 -5.77
N SER A 8 14.91 -2.29 -6.78
CA SER A 8 14.17 -1.89 -7.97
C SER A 8 12.76 -1.55 -7.50
N PHE A 9 12.38 -0.28 -7.60
CA PHE A 9 10.98 0.09 -7.60
C PHE A 9 10.26 -0.75 -8.67
N PRO A 10 9.08 -1.33 -8.40
CA PRO A 10 8.37 -2.08 -9.42
C PRO A 10 8.06 -1.14 -10.59
N SER A 11 8.29 -1.61 -11.81
CA SER A 11 7.86 -0.91 -13.02
C SER A 11 6.35 -0.71 -12.98
N THR A 12 5.88 0.32 -13.69
CA THR A 12 4.47 0.70 -13.88
C THR A 12 3.58 -0.39 -14.53
N ASP A 13 4.08 -1.61 -14.70
CA ASP A 13 3.40 -2.75 -15.32
C ASP A 13 2.96 -3.82 -14.30
N GLU A 14 3.08 -3.57 -12.99
CA GLU A 14 2.48 -4.44 -11.98
C GLU A 14 0.95 -4.27 -12.01
N GLU A 15 0.28 -5.01 -12.89
CA GLU A 15 -1.18 -5.06 -12.95
C GLU A 15 -1.75 -5.46 -11.58
N VAL A 16 -2.55 -4.54 -11.03
CA VAL A 16 -3.17 -4.59 -9.70
C VAL A 16 -4.24 -5.68 -9.69
N VAL A 17 -4.03 -6.72 -8.88
CA VAL A 17 -5.00 -7.80 -8.70
C VAL A 17 -6.04 -7.39 -7.65
N GLY A 18 -7.31 -7.48 -8.00
CA GLY A 18 -8.45 -7.30 -7.09
C GLY A 18 -8.83 -5.86 -6.74
N PHE A 19 -7.91 -4.89 -6.80
CA PHE A 19 -8.16 -3.52 -6.34
C PHE A 19 -8.43 -2.48 -7.44
N VAL A 20 -8.73 -2.90 -8.68
CA VAL A 20 -8.96 -1.95 -9.79
C VAL A 20 -10.11 -1.00 -9.48
N LYS A 21 -11.26 -1.53 -9.00
CA LYS A 21 -12.42 -0.71 -8.64
C LYS A 21 -12.15 0.20 -7.44
N ASP A 22 -11.37 -0.30 -6.48
CA ASP A 22 -10.97 0.50 -5.32
C ASP A 22 -10.09 1.67 -5.75
N ALA A 23 -9.13 1.43 -6.65
CA ALA A 23 -8.28 2.47 -7.22
C ALA A 23 -9.11 3.51 -7.99
N GLU A 24 -10.07 3.07 -8.82
CA GLU A 24 -10.98 3.96 -9.54
C GLU A 24 -11.82 4.81 -8.57
N SER A 25 -12.35 4.21 -7.51
CA SER A 25 -13.12 4.91 -6.47
C SER A 25 -12.28 5.96 -5.74
N ILE A 26 -11.03 5.62 -5.37
CA ILE A 26 -10.11 6.56 -4.74
C ILE A 26 -9.79 7.72 -5.70
N VAL A 27 -9.50 7.41 -6.98
CA VAL A 27 -9.26 8.43 -8.01
C VAL A 27 -10.49 9.33 -8.19
N GLN A 28 -11.70 8.78 -8.22
CA GLN A 28 -12.94 9.56 -8.29
C GLN A 28 -13.11 10.46 -7.06
N LYS A 29 -12.86 9.96 -5.85
CA LYS A 29 -12.89 10.80 -4.64
C LYS A 29 -11.86 11.94 -4.70
N LEU A 30 -10.62 11.65 -5.13
CA LEU A 30 -9.57 12.66 -5.24
C LEU A 30 -9.87 13.74 -6.28
N THR A 31 -10.53 13.36 -7.38
CA THR A 31 -10.83 14.24 -8.52
C THR A 31 -12.20 14.93 -8.41
N GLY A 32 -13.13 14.39 -7.62
CA GLY A 32 -14.53 14.82 -7.55
C GLY A 32 -14.93 15.70 -6.36
N GLY A 33 -14.07 15.86 -5.34
CA GLY A 33 -14.39 16.63 -4.13
C GLY A 33 -14.49 18.15 -4.32
N THR A 34 -15.04 18.83 -3.32
CA THR A 34 -15.15 20.30 -3.27
C THR A 34 -13.77 20.95 -3.05
N LYS A 35 -13.71 22.29 -3.04
CA LYS A 35 -12.45 23.05 -3.01
C LYS A 35 -11.67 22.94 -1.69
N GLU A 36 -12.15 22.19 -0.70
CA GLU A 36 -11.52 22.00 0.60
C GLU A 36 -10.57 20.78 0.64
N ILE A 37 -9.81 20.64 1.72
CA ILE A 37 -8.90 19.52 1.94
C ILE A 37 -9.73 18.24 2.14
N ASP A 38 -9.75 17.36 1.15
CA ASP A 38 -10.33 16.03 1.31
C ASP A 38 -9.32 15.11 1.97
N VAL A 39 -9.73 14.49 3.09
CA VAL A 39 -8.97 13.44 3.75
C VAL A 39 -9.56 12.09 3.41
N ILE A 40 -8.81 11.30 2.64
CA ILE A 40 -9.16 9.91 2.34
C ILE A 40 -8.34 9.04 3.28
N SER A 41 -9.00 8.51 4.32
CA SER A 41 -8.43 7.55 5.28
C SER A 41 -8.49 6.13 4.71
N ILE A 42 -7.33 5.47 4.54
CA ILE A 42 -7.21 4.07 4.08
C ILE A 42 -6.73 3.19 5.25
N LEU A 43 -7.49 2.16 5.64
CA LEU A 43 -7.17 1.26 6.77
C LEU A 43 -6.06 0.21 6.42
N GLU A 44 -4.93 0.14 7.15
CA GLU A 44 -3.76 -0.76 6.92
C GLU A 44 -3.28 -1.56 8.19
N TRP A 45 -2.05 -2.16 8.15
CA TRP A 45 -1.18 -2.95 9.10
C TRP A 45 -1.21 -2.67 10.63
N PRO A 46 -0.20 -3.02 11.49
CA PRO A 46 0.61 -2.08 12.33
C PRO A 46 2.10 -2.50 12.40
N ASP A 47 3.04 -1.62 12.04
CA ASP A 47 4.50 -1.76 12.19
C ASP A 47 5.10 -0.67 13.10
N SER A 48 5.59 -1.10 14.25
CA SER A 48 6.08 -0.24 15.32
C SER A 48 7.41 0.43 14.96
N VAL A 49 7.42 1.73 14.66
CA VAL A 49 8.64 2.57 14.76
C VAL A 49 8.27 4.01 15.15
N LYS A 50 8.52 4.41 16.41
CA LYS A 50 8.48 5.83 16.82
C LYS A 50 9.90 6.39 16.81
N GLN A 51 10.10 7.55 16.19
CA GLN A 51 11.21 8.44 16.52
C GLN A 51 10.87 9.93 16.32
N LEU A 52 11.46 10.72 17.22
CA LEU A 52 11.18 12.12 17.56
C LEU A 52 11.48 13.11 16.42
N TRP A 53 10.57 14.07 16.21
CA TRP A 53 10.77 15.21 15.31
C TRP A 53 11.06 16.51 16.08
N GLN A 54 12.03 17.30 15.60
CA GLN A 54 12.06 18.75 15.83
C GLN A 54 10.93 19.41 15.00
N GLY A 55 9.67 19.22 15.42
CA GLY A 55 8.49 19.40 14.58
C GLY A 55 8.23 20.81 14.05
N ARG A 56 8.56 21.87 14.80
CA ARG A 56 8.12 23.24 14.44
C ARG A 56 8.81 23.83 13.21
N TYR A 57 10.13 23.65 13.05
CA TYR A 57 10.85 24.24 11.91
C TYR A 57 10.43 23.61 10.58
N ILE A 58 10.23 22.29 10.59
CA ILE A 58 9.85 21.51 9.42
C ILE A 58 8.40 21.82 9.04
N ALA A 59 7.50 21.89 10.03
CA ALA A 59 6.12 22.29 9.83
C ALA A 59 6.01 23.67 9.14
N ASP A 60 6.75 24.65 9.65
CA ASP A 60 6.69 26.02 9.15
C ASP A 60 7.27 26.15 7.72
N LYS A 61 8.34 25.38 7.44
CA LYS A 61 8.93 25.30 6.10
C LYS A 61 8.02 24.59 5.11
N LEU A 62 7.37 23.49 5.51
CA LEU A 62 6.37 22.80 4.71
C LEU A 62 5.22 23.74 4.39
N ARG A 63 4.62 24.37 5.40
CA ARG A 63 3.52 25.32 5.21
C ARG A 63 3.87 26.43 4.23
N LYS A 64 5.01 27.09 4.40
CA LYS A 64 5.48 28.16 3.49
C LYS A 64 5.67 27.66 2.05
N SER A 65 6.06 26.40 1.87
CA SER A 65 6.22 25.81 0.54
C SER A 65 4.90 25.48 -0.17
N LEU A 66 3.80 25.33 0.60
CA LEU A 66 2.48 24.95 0.10
C LEU A 66 1.58 26.15 -0.19
N ILE A 67 1.81 27.31 0.44
CA ILE A 67 1.00 28.52 0.23
C ILE A 67 1.03 28.94 -1.25
N GLY A 68 -0.16 29.21 -1.81
CA GLY A 68 -0.36 29.61 -3.20
C GLY A 68 -0.12 28.50 -4.21
N ARG A 69 -0.10 27.23 -3.77
CA ARG A 69 0.14 26.07 -4.62
C ARG A 69 -0.91 25.00 -4.39
N ARG A 70 -1.36 24.40 -5.49
CA ARG A 70 -2.15 23.17 -5.45
C ARG A 70 -1.25 21.98 -5.14
N TYR A 71 -1.65 21.15 -4.18
CA TYR A 71 -0.90 19.96 -3.78
C TYR A 71 -1.77 18.71 -3.59
N LEU A 72 -1.15 17.55 -3.78
CA LEU A 72 -1.64 16.26 -3.33
C LEU A 72 -0.56 15.66 -2.43
N ILE A 73 -0.86 15.49 -1.15
CA ILE A 73 0.05 14.90 -0.16
C ILE A 73 -0.53 13.56 0.28
N VAL A 74 0.32 12.54 0.33
CA VAL A 74 -0.04 11.21 0.87
C VAL A 74 0.73 11.01 2.15
N LEU A 75 0.02 10.95 3.27
CA LEU A 75 0.57 10.63 4.58
C LEU A 75 0.31 9.15 4.81
N ASP A 76 1.38 8.37 4.76
CA ASP A 76 1.31 6.94 4.99
C ASP A 76 1.40 6.65 6.49
N ASP A 77 0.54 5.76 6.94
CA ASP A 77 0.60 5.09 8.23
C ASP A 77 0.52 6.03 9.46
N ILE A 78 -0.61 6.71 9.62
CA ILE A 78 -0.92 7.57 10.79
C ILE A 78 -1.68 6.79 11.87
N TRP A 79 -1.12 6.69 13.07
CA TRP A 79 -1.60 5.76 14.10
C TRP A 79 -2.37 6.45 15.22
N GLU A 80 -2.03 7.71 15.50
CA GLU A 80 -2.54 8.50 16.62
C GLU A 80 -3.19 9.77 16.08
N VAL A 81 -4.31 10.17 16.70
CA VAL A 81 -5.05 11.39 16.33
C VAL A 81 -4.15 12.62 16.50
N ASP A 82 -3.41 12.70 17.61
CA ASP A 82 -2.51 13.81 17.92
C ASP A 82 -1.46 14.04 16.81
N VAL A 83 -0.96 12.96 16.20
CA VAL A 83 -0.01 13.06 15.06
C VAL A 83 -0.67 13.72 13.86
N TRP A 84 -1.93 13.40 13.58
CA TRP A 84 -2.68 14.09 12.54
C TRP A 84 -2.94 15.55 12.90
N GLU A 85 -3.37 15.85 14.14
CA GLU A 85 -3.66 17.22 14.56
C GLU A 85 -2.42 18.11 14.39
N ASP A 86 -1.24 17.62 14.80
CA ASP A 86 0.03 18.31 14.63
C ASP A 86 0.41 18.53 13.15
N LEU A 87 0.25 17.49 12.30
CA LEU A 87 0.54 17.58 10.87
C LEU A 87 -0.46 18.48 10.13
N GLY A 88 -1.73 18.46 10.54
CA GLY A 88 -2.82 19.24 9.99
C GLY A 88 -2.54 20.74 10.01
N LEU A 89 -1.83 21.21 11.04
CA LEU A 89 -1.41 22.62 11.19
C LEU A 89 -0.43 23.08 10.11
N CYS A 90 0.24 22.15 9.42
CA CYS A 90 1.17 22.46 8.35
C CYS A 90 0.46 22.81 7.02
N PHE A 91 -0.81 22.42 6.86
CA PHE A 91 -1.52 22.54 5.60
C PHE A 91 -2.29 23.87 5.51
N PRO A 92 -2.00 24.72 4.51
CA PRO A 92 -2.76 25.96 4.31
C PRO A 92 -4.24 25.68 4.03
N LYS A 93 -5.14 26.46 4.66
CA LYS A 93 -6.57 26.42 4.37
C LYS A 93 -6.90 27.32 3.18
N GLY A 94 -7.88 26.93 2.36
CA GLY A 94 -8.38 27.75 1.24
C GLY A 94 -7.56 27.65 -0.06
N GLU A 95 -6.66 26.67 -0.18
CA GLU A 95 -5.99 26.35 -1.43
C GLU A 95 -6.92 25.46 -2.29
N ASP A 96 -7.64 26.11 -3.21
CA ASP A 96 -8.62 25.45 -4.08
C ASP A 96 -8.03 24.23 -4.80
N GLY A 97 -8.58 23.05 -4.50
CA GLY A 97 -8.23 21.79 -5.16
C GLY A 97 -7.00 21.08 -4.59
N SER A 98 -6.48 21.52 -3.44
CA SER A 98 -5.47 20.78 -2.66
C SER A 98 -6.09 19.60 -1.90
N ARG A 99 -5.33 18.52 -1.72
CA ARG A 99 -5.79 17.23 -1.18
C ARG A 99 -4.75 16.61 -0.25
N VAL A 100 -5.19 15.96 0.82
CA VAL A 100 -4.32 15.20 1.73
C VAL A 100 -4.91 13.80 1.93
N MET A 101 -4.32 12.79 1.32
CA MET A 101 -4.70 11.39 1.54
C MET A 101 -3.96 10.86 2.77
N VAL A 102 -4.65 10.16 3.65
CA VAL A 102 -4.06 9.55 4.85
C VAL A 102 -4.28 8.05 4.80
N THR A 103 -3.24 7.25 4.94
CA THR A 103 -3.43 5.83 5.29
C THR A 103 -3.25 5.71 6.81
N THR A 104 -4.10 4.93 7.45
CA THR A 104 -4.13 4.72 8.90
C THR A 104 -4.52 3.29 9.15
N ARG A 105 -4.38 2.77 10.35
CA ARG A 105 -4.73 1.39 10.72
C ARG A 105 -5.86 1.39 11.74
N THR A 106 -6.15 2.58 12.24
CA THR A 106 -6.97 2.84 13.40
C THR A 106 -8.27 3.44 12.91
N GLU A 107 -9.38 2.75 13.16
CA GLU A 107 -10.70 3.27 12.84
C GLU A 107 -10.99 4.59 13.59
N GLU A 108 -10.43 4.77 14.78
CA GLU A 108 -10.48 6.02 15.55
C GLU A 108 -9.88 7.20 14.79
N VAL A 109 -8.65 7.05 14.26
CA VAL A 109 -8.01 8.07 13.42
C VAL A 109 -8.85 8.32 12.18
N ALA A 110 -9.30 7.27 11.49
CA ALA A 110 -10.12 7.41 10.30
C ALA A 110 -11.42 8.20 10.56
N LYS A 111 -12.11 7.92 11.68
CA LYS A 111 -13.32 8.65 12.10
C LYS A 111 -13.03 10.07 12.52
N HIS A 112 -11.91 10.32 13.20
CA HIS A 112 -11.51 11.69 13.55
C HIS A 112 -11.25 12.54 12.30
N LEU A 113 -10.71 11.93 11.25
CA LEU A 113 -10.47 12.57 9.95
C LEU A 113 -11.74 12.82 9.11
N GLN A 114 -12.88 12.30 9.55
CA GLN A 114 -14.15 12.38 8.83
C GLN A 114 -14.70 13.82 8.89
N HIS A 115 -14.15 14.70 8.06
CA HIS A 115 -14.62 16.08 7.89
C HIS A 115 -15.64 16.18 6.76
N ASN A 116 -15.24 15.82 5.54
CA ASN A 116 -16.00 16.07 4.31
C ASN A 116 -16.39 14.79 3.55
N SER A 117 -15.81 13.64 3.92
CA SER A 117 -16.10 12.37 3.28
C SER A 117 -15.89 11.20 4.22
N ASP A 118 -16.69 10.14 4.03
CA ASP A 118 -16.50 8.89 4.76
C ASP A 118 -15.15 8.24 4.41
N PRO A 119 -14.43 7.70 5.43
CA PRO A 119 -13.23 6.90 5.22
C PRO A 119 -13.40 5.83 4.15
N TYR A 120 -12.35 5.60 3.36
CA TYR A 120 -12.37 4.53 2.37
C TYR A 120 -11.75 3.27 2.97
N SER A 121 -12.60 2.34 3.39
CA SER A 121 -12.14 1.05 3.92
C SER A 121 -11.74 0.12 2.77
N LEU A 122 -10.45 -0.28 2.73
CA LEU A 122 -9.99 -1.31 1.82
C LEU A 122 -10.49 -2.67 2.29
N ARG A 123 -11.09 -3.42 1.37
CA ARG A 123 -11.48 -4.81 1.61
C ARG A 123 -10.28 -5.75 1.54
N PHE A 124 -10.43 -6.96 2.06
CA PHE A 124 -9.51 -8.06 1.76
C PHE A 124 -9.68 -8.57 0.33
N LEU A 125 -8.63 -9.20 -0.18
CA LEU A 125 -8.68 -9.97 -1.41
C LEU A 125 -9.63 -11.15 -1.22
N ARG A 126 -10.39 -11.46 -2.26
CA ARG A 126 -11.14 -12.71 -2.35
C ARG A 126 -10.15 -13.87 -2.50
N LEU A 127 -10.65 -15.09 -2.30
CA LEU A 127 -9.83 -16.30 -2.44
C LEU A 127 -9.26 -16.40 -3.87
N GLU A 128 -10.08 -16.08 -4.87
CA GLU A 128 -9.70 -16.13 -6.28
C GLU A 128 -8.60 -15.11 -6.58
N GLU A 129 -8.76 -13.87 -6.08
CA GLU A 129 -7.79 -12.78 -6.25
C GLU A 129 -6.48 -13.08 -5.51
N SER A 130 -6.55 -13.70 -4.33
CA SER A 130 -5.37 -14.14 -3.58
C SER A 130 -4.61 -15.23 -4.33
N CYS A 131 -5.33 -16.19 -4.91
CA CYS A 131 -4.77 -17.27 -5.71
C CYS A 131 -4.15 -16.75 -7.01
N GLU A 132 -4.82 -15.81 -7.67
CA GLU A 132 -4.31 -15.12 -8.86
C GLU A 132 -3.03 -14.34 -8.54
N LEU A 133 -3.03 -13.55 -7.47
CA LEU A 133 -1.86 -12.77 -7.03
C LEU A 133 -0.67 -13.70 -6.73
N LEU A 134 -0.92 -14.79 -5.99
CA LEU A 134 0.09 -15.81 -5.68
C LEU A 134 0.69 -16.40 -6.96
N GLN A 135 -0.15 -16.89 -7.88
CA GLN A 135 0.30 -17.52 -9.12
C GLN A 135 1.07 -16.53 -10.00
N LYS A 136 0.53 -15.34 -10.19
CA LYS A 136 1.14 -14.29 -11.01
C LYS A 136 2.54 -13.94 -10.52
N LYS A 137 2.72 -13.81 -9.20
CA LYS A 137 4.01 -13.45 -8.60
C LYS A 137 4.99 -14.64 -8.53
N VAL A 138 4.54 -15.85 -8.19
CA VAL A 138 5.40 -17.07 -8.14
C VAL A 138 5.89 -17.45 -9.54
N PHE A 139 5.01 -17.43 -10.53
CA PHE A 139 5.31 -17.87 -11.89
C PHE A 139 5.71 -16.72 -12.83
N ARG A 140 5.81 -15.48 -12.32
CA ARG A 140 6.17 -14.28 -13.09
C ARG A 140 5.30 -14.10 -14.34
N GLY A 141 3.99 -14.26 -14.17
CA GLY A 141 3.00 -14.20 -15.26
C GLY A 141 2.91 -15.44 -16.15
N LYS A 142 3.74 -16.48 -15.95
CA LYS A 142 3.60 -17.77 -16.65
C LYS A 142 2.44 -18.58 -16.06
N ARG A 143 1.88 -19.50 -16.86
CA ARG A 143 0.82 -20.40 -16.39
C ARG A 143 1.32 -21.29 -15.24
N CYS A 144 0.52 -21.36 -14.18
CA CYS A 144 0.70 -22.31 -13.09
C CYS A 144 0.50 -23.75 -13.60
N PRO A 145 1.44 -24.68 -13.35
CA PRO A 145 1.28 -26.11 -13.64
C PRO A 145 0.01 -26.68 -12.97
N PRO A 146 -0.74 -27.57 -13.62
CA PRO A 146 -1.97 -28.16 -13.06
C PRO A 146 -1.77 -28.75 -11.66
N ASP A 147 -0.69 -29.49 -11.45
CA ASP A 147 -0.38 -30.17 -10.19
C ASP A 147 -0.14 -29.23 -9.00
N LEU A 148 0.12 -27.94 -9.27
CA LEU A 148 0.37 -26.92 -8.26
C LEU A 148 -0.83 -26.01 -8.02
N ARG A 149 -1.95 -26.20 -8.74
CA ARG A 149 -3.15 -25.37 -8.61
C ARG A 149 -3.81 -25.55 -7.25
N ASP A 150 -4.02 -26.80 -6.82
CA ASP A 150 -4.68 -27.11 -5.55
C ASP A 150 -3.83 -26.65 -4.36
N VAL A 151 -2.51 -26.81 -4.45
CA VAL A 151 -1.55 -26.30 -3.46
C VAL A 151 -1.60 -24.77 -3.39
N GLY A 152 -1.62 -24.10 -4.54
CA GLY A 152 -1.74 -22.65 -4.61
C GLY A 152 -3.04 -22.13 -3.99
N LEU A 153 -4.15 -22.84 -4.21
CA LEU A 153 -5.44 -22.51 -3.61
C LEU A 153 -5.43 -22.64 -2.09
N GLN A 154 -4.88 -23.74 -1.55
CA GLN A 154 -4.75 -23.93 -0.10
C GLN A 154 -3.90 -22.84 0.54
N VAL A 155 -2.77 -22.50 -0.08
CA VAL A 155 -1.91 -21.40 0.37
C VAL A 155 -2.67 -20.08 0.38
N ALA A 156 -3.40 -19.76 -0.69
CA ALA A 156 -4.20 -18.55 -0.78
C ALA A 156 -5.29 -18.49 0.31
N GLN A 157 -5.93 -19.63 0.61
CA GLN A 157 -6.91 -19.74 1.70
C GLN A 157 -6.28 -19.43 3.07
N HIS A 158 -5.08 -19.93 3.33
CA HIS A 158 -4.35 -19.63 4.57
C HIS A 158 -3.89 -18.17 4.70
N CYS A 159 -3.77 -17.45 3.57
CA CYS A 159 -3.43 -16.02 3.58
C CYS A 159 -4.61 -15.13 4.01
N LYS A 160 -5.83 -15.67 4.11
CA LYS A 160 -7.05 -14.96 4.55
C LYS A 160 -7.32 -13.64 3.82
N GLY A 161 -6.93 -13.57 2.54
CA GLY A 161 -7.17 -12.38 1.71
C GLY A 161 -6.24 -11.19 1.97
N LEU A 162 -5.18 -11.34 2.77
CA LEU A 162 -4.25 -10.26 3.10
C LEU A 162 -3.16 -10.13 2.03
N PRO A 163 -3.13 -9.04 1.21
CA PRO A 163 -2.11 -8.89 0.16
C PRO A 163 -0.67 -9.00 0.68
N PRO A 164 -0.29 -8.37 1.82
CA PRO A 164 1.07 -8.51 2.37
C PRO A 164 1.43 -9.95 2.72
N VAL A 165 0.49 -10.74 3.25
CA VAL A 165 0.72 -12.15 3.59
C VAL A 165 0.90 -12.98 2.32
N VAL A 166 0.09 -12.75 1.29
CA VAL A 166 0.27 -13.41 -0.01
C VAL A 166 1.67 -13.13 -0.56
N VAL A 167 2.08 -11.86 -0.59
CA VAL A 167 3.41 -11.44 -1.09
C VAL A 167 4.55 -12.00 -0.25
N LEU A 168 4.40 -12.08 1.08
CA LEU A 168 5.37 -12.72 1.96
C LEU A 168 5.57 -14.19 1.59
N ILE A 169 4.47 -14.94 1.44
CA ILE A 169 4.52 -16.36 1.08
C ILE A 169 5.13 -16.56 -0.31
N VAL A 170 4.79 -15.73 -1.31
CA VAL A 170 5.47 -15.70 -2.62
C VAL A 170 6.98 -15.60 -2.43
N GLY A 171 7.44 -14.63 -1.61
CA GLY A 171 8.86 -14.41 -1.36
C GLY A 171 9.55 -15.64 -0.75
N ILE A 172 8.88 -16.34 0.16
CA ILE A 172 9.37 -17.59 0.75
C ILE A 172 9.48 -18.69 -0.31
N ILE A 173 8.44 -18.90 -1.13
CA ILE A 173 8.41 -19.92 -2.19
C ILE A 173 9.52 -19.68 -3.21
N VAL A 174 9.69 -18.44 -3.69
CA VAL A 174 10.74 -18.08 -4.66
C VAL A 174 12.13 -18.35 -4.10
N LYS A 175 12.40 -17.90 -2.86
CA LYS A 175 13.69 -18.16 -2.19
C LYS A 175 13.94 -19.63 -1.92
N TRP A 176 12.89 -20.41 -1.65
CA TRP A 176 13.01 -21.86 -1.48
C TRP A 176 13.39 -22.52 -2.81
N LYS A 177 12.68 -22.19 -3.89
CA LYS A 177 13.00 -22.69 -5.23
C LYS A 177 14.45 -22.39 -5.64
N GLU A 178 14.93 -21.17 -5.40
CA GLU A 178 16.31 -20.77 -5.74
C GLU A 178 17.36 -21.60 -4.98
N ARG A 179 17.14 -21.84 -3.67
CA ARG A 179 18.03 -22.65 -2.83
C ARG A 179 18.04 -24.13 -3.24
N HIS A 180 16.91 -24.66 -3.67
CA HIS A 180 16.76 -26.08 -4.03
C HIS A 180 16.92 -26.35 -5.54
N ALA A 181 17.07 -25.32 -6.37
CA ALA A 181 17.38 -25.45 -7.80
C ALA A 181 18.83 -25.90 -8.07
N CYS A 182 19.74 -25.83 -7.09
CA CYS A 182 21.14 -26.21 -7.24
C CYS A 182 21.42 -27.74 -7.16
N GLY A 183 20.40 -28.60 -7.27
CA GLY A 183 20.53 -30.05 -7.03
C GLY A 183 20.32 -31.00 -8.21
N TRP A 184 19.90 -30.54 -9.39
CA TRP A 184 19.64 -31.43 -10.53
C TRP A 184 20.37 -30.96 -11.78
N ARG A 185 21.59 -31.48 -11.96
CA ARG A 185 22.25 -31.51 -13.27
C ARG A 185 21.61 -32.69 -14.02
N LEU A 186 20.67 -32.39 -14.92
CA LEU A 186 20.21 -33.36 -15.93
C LEU A 186 21.45 -33.79 -16.73
N GLN A 187 21.99 -34.97 -16.43
CA GLN A 187 22.83 -35.69 -17.38
C GLN A 187 21.87 -36.35 -18.39
N MET A 188 21.79 -35.75 -19.57
CA MET A 188 21.29 -36.45 -20.74
C MET A 188 22.44 -37.33 -21.24
N THR A 189 22.21 -38.64 -21.21
CA THR A 189 22.96 -39.62 -22.02
C THR A 189 22.04 -40.05 -23.14
#